data_AF-A0A7Y2B8M6-F1
#
_entry.id   AF-A0A7Y2B8M6-F1
#
_cell.length_a   1.000
_cell.length_b   1.000
_cell.length_c   1.000
_cell.angle_alpha   90.00
_cell.angle_beta   90.00
_cell.angle_gamma   90.00
#
_symmetry.space_group_name_H-M   'P 1'
#
loop_
_entity.id
_entity.type
_entity.pdbx_description
1 polymer ?
#
loop_
_entity_poly.entity_id
_entity_poly.type
_entity_poly.pdbx_seq_one_letter_code
_entity_poly.pdbx_strand_id
1 'polypeptide(L)'
;SKYVRYVDVQYEIVDHLACDIESLMSEDSKLTFDQALTKTYSKYPISGFSNLKTAKEKEMHHYWMRVFRKFLFEYFKLPKIFLTVLIGWTFFQLFKTFGNPAVMIVFISLTIVYLYQAFKQIKLMKREVIEKYLVLHSYNSIHAAFGGMGSYIVIQLIFNSQEINFPSLIVLSVLASINLILIPVLYKSFPEYLKKELETKYQHLNIEIA
;
A
#
# COMPACT_ATOMS: atom_id res chain seq x y z
N SER A 1 13.35 -0.41 -22.66
CA SER A 1 13.68 -1.85 -22.78
C SER A 1 12.40 -2.67 -22.71
N LYS A 2 12.21 -3.64 -23.60
CA LYS A 2 10.92 -4.31 -23.90
C LYS A 2 10.20 -5.04 -22.74
N TYR A 3 10.72 -4.99 -21.51
CA TYR A 3 10.22 -5.81 -20.39
C TYR A 3 10.13 -5.09 -19.03
N VAL A 4 10.51 -3.81 -18.93
CA VAL A 4 10.42 -3.03 -17.67
C VAL A 4 9.61 -1.76 -17.92
N ARG A 5 8.37 -1.70 -17.41
CA ARG A 5 7.46 -0.58 -17.67
C ARG A 5 7.66 0.61 -16.73
N TYR A 6 8.15 0.36 -15.51
CA TYR A 6 8.19 1.38 -14.47
C TYR A 6 9.41 2.27 -14.63
N VAL A 7 9.18 3.58 -14.61
CA VAL A 7 10.23 4.58 -14.84
C VAL A 7 11.26 4.57 -13.72
N ASP A 8 10.83 4.54 -12.47
CA ASP A 8 11.72 4.45 -11.30
C ASP A 8 12.63 3.22 -11.35
N VAL A 9 12.12 2.07 -11.80
CA VAL A 9 12.93 0.85 -12.00
C VAL A 9 13.89 1.00 -13.17
N GLN A 10 13.52 1.70 -14.25
CA GLN A 10 14.43 1.96 -15.37
C GLN A 10 15.61 2.83 -14.95
N TYR A 11 15.38 3.87 -14.14
CA TYR A 11 16.45 4.71 -13.60
C TYR A 11 17.41 3.89 -12.73
N GLU A 12 16.88 3.06 -11.83
CA GLU A 12 17.71 2.20 -10.98
C GLU A 12 18.54 1.18 -11.79
N ILE A 13 17.97 0.63 -12.88
CA ILE A 13 18.72 -0.22 -13.81
C ILE A 13 19.88 0.54 -14.44
N VAL A 14 19.62 1.75 -14.94
CA VAL A 14 20.66 2.56 -15.61
C VAL A 14 21.77 2.93 -14.63
N ASP A 15 21.42 3.29 -13.40
CA ASP A 15 22.37 3.61 -12.33
C ASP A 15 23.26 2.39 -12.01
N HIS A 16 22.67 1.22 -11.80
CA HIS A 16 23.43 -0.01 -11.57
C HIS A 16 24.35 -0.37 -12.74
N LEU A 17 23.90 -0.20 -13.99
CA LEU A 17 24.74 -0.43 -15.16
C LEU A 17 25.90 0.56 -15.24
N ALA A 18 25.66 1.84 -14.93
CA ALA A 18 26.70 2.86 -14.91
C ALA A 18 27.76 2.55 -13.84
N CYS A 19 27.34 2.24 -12.62
CA CYS A 19 28.26 1.87 -11.53
C CYS A 19 29.11 0.63 -11.88
N ASP A 20 28.50 -0.40 -12.50
CA ASP A 20 29.24 -1.61 -12.92
C ASP A 20 30.29 -1.28 -13.99
N ILE A 21 29.95 -0.42 -14.95
CA ILE A 21 30.87 0.04 -16.02
C ILE A 21 32.02 0.84 -15.41
N GLU A 22 31.71 1.79 -14.51
CA GLU A 22 32.71 2.61 -13.81
C GLU A 22 33.66 1.72 -12.99
N SER A 23 33.14 0.73 -12.26
CA SER A 23 33.96 -0.23 -11.51
C SER A 23 34.91 -0.98 -12.43
N LEU A 24 34.41 -1.53 -13.54
CA LEU A 24 35.24 -2.25 -14.52
C LEU A 24 36.33 -1.38 -15.14
N MET A 25 36.00 -0.13 -15.48
CA MET A 25 36.96 0.81 -16.06
C MET A 25 37.97 1.33 -15.03
N SER A 26 37.59 1.38 -13.74
CA SER A 26 38.50 1.74 -12.65
C SER A 26 39.49 0.61 -12.32
N GLU A 27 39.06 -0.65 -12.45
CA GLU A 27 39.90 -1.84 -12.24
C GLU A 27 40.87 -2.07 -13.40
N ASP A 28 40.45 -1.76 -14.64
CA ASP A 28 41.28 -1.88 -15.84
C ASP A 28 41.20 -0.62 -16.71
N SER A 29 42.21 0.25 -16.56
CA SER A 29 42.31 1.52 -17.28
C SER A 29 42.52 1.37 -18.79
N LYS A 30 42.73 0.15 -19.30
CA LYS A 30 42.86 -0.12 -20.75
C LYS A 30 41.54 -0.50 -21.40
N LEU A 31 40.50 -0.76 -20.59
CA LEU A 31 39.21 -1.22 -21.07
C LEU A 31 38.42 -0.04 -21.65
N THR A 32 37.94 -0.17 -22.89
CA THR A 32 37.09 0.86 -23.49
C THR A 32 35.67 0.80 -22.93
N PHE A 33 34.93 1.91 -23.01
CA PHE A 33 33.53 1.97 -22.59
C PHE A 33 32.68 0.87 -23.25
N ASP A 34 32.81 0.65 -24.56
CA ASP A 34 32.03 -0.37 -25.29
C ASP A 34 32.35 -1.79 -24.81
N GLN A 35 33.60 -2.05 -24.43
CA GLN A 35 34.01 -3.33 -23.86
C GLN A 35 33.43 -3.51 -22.45
N ALA A 36 33.45 -2.47 -21.60
CA ALA A 36 32.88 -2.50 -20.26
C ALA A 36 31.36 -2.68 -20.30
N LEU A 37 30.70 -1.97 -21.21
CA LEU A 37 29.27 -2.08 -21.48
C LEU A 37 28.90 -3.50 -21.89
N THR A 38 29.60 -4.07 -22.88
CA THR A 38 29.35 -5.44 -23.36
C THR A 38 29.56 -6.47 -22.24
N LYS A 39 30.63 -6.31 -21.45
CA LYS A 39 30.94 -7.18 -20.31
C LYS A 39 29.91 -7.06 -19.17
N THR A 40 29.32 -5.88 -18.99
CA THR A 40 28.27 -5.65 -17.99
C THR A 40 26.94 -6.25 -18.45
N TYR A 41 26.57 -6.03 -19.71
CA TYR A 41 25.34 -6.58 -20.28
C TYR A 41 25.36 -8.11 -20.38
N SER A 42 26.52 -8.74 -20.60
CA SER A 42 26.64 -10.21 -20.67
C SER A 42 26.35 -10.91 -19.33
N LYS A 43 26.38 -10.20 -18.20
CA LYS A 43 25.95 -10.73 -16.90
C LYS A 43 24.44 -10.98 -16.83
N TYR A 44 23.66 -10.32 -17.68
CA TYR A 44 22.20 -10.45 -17.69
C TYR A 44 21.76 -11.54 -18.67
N PRO A 45 20.80 -12.40 -18.28
CA PRO A 45 20.27 -13.45 -19.15
C PRO A 45 19.55 -12.87 -20.37
N ILE A 46 19.29 -13.71 -21.39
CA ILE A 46 18.58 -13.34 -22.62
C ILE A 46 17.17 -12.75 -22.32
N SER A 47 16.56 -13.14 -21.20
CA SER A 47 15.30 -12.57 -20.69
C SER A 47 15.43 -11.11 -20.20
N GLY A 48 16.64 -10.53 -20.27
CA GLY A 48 16.96 -9.17 -19.91
C GLY A 48 16.75 -8.89 -18.42
N PHE A 49 16.05 -7.80 -18.11
CA PHE A 49 15.83 -7.31 -16.75
C PHE A 49 14.53 -7.83 -16.11
N SER A 50 13.89 -8.87 -16.66
CA SER A 50 12.61 -9.38 -16.14
C SER A 50 12.72 -9.87 -14.69
N ASN A 51 13.75 -10.67 -14.39
CA ASN A 51 13.99 -11.16 -13.03
C ASN A 51 14.25 -10.03 -12.04
N LEU A 52 15.01 -9.02 -12.46
CA LEU A 52 15.28 -7.83 -11.65
C LEU A 52 13.99 -7.05 -11.36
N LYS A 53 13.15 -6.85 -12.39
CA LYS A 53 11.83 -6.20 -12.23
C LYS A 53 10.97 -6.94 -11.20
N THR A 54 10.82 -8.26 -11.32
CA THR A 54 10.01 -9.05 -10.38
C THR A 54 10.58 -9.02 -8.96
N ALA A 55 11.91 -9.07 -8.82
CA ALA A 55 12.56 -8.91 -7.53
C ALA A 55 12.25 -7.53 -6.91
N LYS A 56 12.32 -6.45 -7.71
CA LYS A 56 11.99 -5.10 -7.27
C LYS A 56 10.52 -4.91 -6.94
N GLU A 57 9.60 -5.50 -7.71
CA GLU A 57 8.17 -5.51 -7.38
C GLU A 57 7.91 -6.14 -6.00
N LYS A 58 8.55 -7.29 -5.73
CA LYS A 58 8.44 -7.98 -4.43
C LYS A 58 9.06 -7.18 -3.29
N GLU A 59 10.24 -6.61 -3.52
CA GLU A 59 10.94 -5.75 -2.56
C GLU A 59 10.08 -4.54 -2.18
N MET A 60 9.54 -3.84 -3.18
CA MET A 60 8.70 -2.66 -3.01
C MET A 60 7.39 -2.99 -2.29
N HIS A 61 6.76 -4.13 -2.61
CA HIS A 61 5.58 -4.60 -1.89
C HIS A 61 5.89 -4.86 -0.41
N HIS A 62 6.99 -5.56 -0.10
CA HIS A 62 7.41 -5.81 1.27
C HIS A 62 7.75 -4.52 2.03
N TYR A 63 8.40 -3.56 1.36
CA TYR A 63 8.68 -2.24 1.91
C TYR A 63 7.40 -1.55 2.36
N TRP A 64 6.44 -1.41 1.44
CA TRP A 64 5.19 -0.73 1.75
C TRP A 64 4.34 -1.47 2.78
N MET A 65 4.33 -2.82 2.77
CA MET A 65 3.64 -3.60 3.79
C MET A 65 4.26 -3.40 5.18
N ARG A 66 5.59 -3.26 5.26
CA ARG A 66 6.28 -2.93 6.52
C ARG A 66 5.91 -1.53 7.02
N VAL A 67 5.89 -0.54 6.12
CA VAL A 67 5.47 0.83 6.42
C VAL A 67 4.01 0.86 6.90
N PHE A 68 3.11 0.19 6.19
CA PHE A 68 1.70 0.11 6.54
C PHE A 68 1.49 -0.55 7.91
N ARG A 69 2.15 -1.69 8.16
CA ARG A 69 2.10 -2.37 9.47
C ARG A 69 2.61 -1.46 10.59
N LYS A 70 3.68 -0.70 10.37
CA LYS A 70 4.21 0.25 11.36
C LYS A 70 3.11 1.25 11.77
N PHE A 71 2.42 1.85 10.81
CA PHE A 71 1.32 2.77 11.12
C PHE A 71 0.15 2.07 11.80
N LEU A 72 -0.26 0.89 11.33
CA LEU A 72 -1.34 0.11 11.94
C LEU A 72 -1.04 -0.17 13.43
N PHE A 73 0.14 -0.69 13.75
CA PHE A 73 0.53 -1.01 15.13
C PHE A 73 0.78 0.23 16.00
N GLU A 74 1.06 1.39 15.42
CA GLU A 74 1.19 2.65 16.17
C GLU A 74 -0.14 3.07 16.81
N TYR A 75 -1.28 2.73 16.21
CA TYR A 75 -2.61 2.98 16.80
C TYR A 75 -2.94 2.02 17.95
N PHE A 76 -2.24 0.89 18.06
CA PHE A 76 -2.38 -0.06 19.16
C PHE A 76 -1.35 0.16 20.28
N LYS A 77 -0.59 1.26 20.25
CA LYS A 77 0.26 1.67 21.39
C LYS A 77 -0.54 2.43 22.43
N LEU A 78 -0.08 2.42 23.68
CA LEU A 78 -0.65 3.23 24.75
C LEU A 78 -0.49 4.74 24.46
N PRO A 79 -1.49 5.59 24.74
CA PRO A 79 -2.81 5.30 25.35
C PRO A 79 -3.91 4.88 24.36
N LYS A 80 -3.64 4.89 23.04
CA LYS A 80 -4.64 4.70 21.98
C LYS A 80 -5.30 3.31 21.99
N ILE A 81 -4.63 2.29 22.53
CA ILE A 81 -5.23 0.96 22.71
C ILE A 81 -6.44 0.98 23.65
N PHE A 82 -6.42 1.80 24.71
CA PHE A 82 -7.57 1.94 25.61
C PHE A 82 -8.77 2.55 24.88
N LEU A 83 -8.53 3.54 24.02
CA LEU A 83 -9.57 4.13 23.18
C LEU A 83 -10.17 3.08 22.22
N THR A 84 -9.33 2.21 21.66
CA THR A 84 -9.77 1.13 20.77
C THR A 84 -10.69 0.13 21.49
N VAL A 85 -10.30 -0.28 22.70
CA VAL A 85 -11.12 -1.17 23.55
C VAL A 85 -12.44 -0.50 23.93
N LEU A 86 -12.41 0.79 24.29
CA LEU A 86 -13.61 1.55 24.64
C LEU A 86 -14.57 1.68 23.45
N ILE A 87 -14.06 1.94 22.25
CA ILE A 87 -14.86 1.97 21.01
C ILE A 87 -15.47 0.60 20.73
N GLY A 88 -14.69 -0.47 20.83
CA GLY A 88 -15.18 -1.84 20.65
C GLY A 88 -16.29 -2.19 21.64
N TRP A 89 -16.12 -1.85 22.92
CA TRP A 89 -17.14 -2.01 23.95
C TRP A 89 -18.41 -1.22 23.63
N THR A 90 -18.27 0.02 23.14
CA THR A 90 -19.40 0.86 22.74
C THR A 90 -20.19 0.22 21.60
N PHE A 91 -19.50 -0.28 20.56
CA PHE A 91 -20.17 -1.02 19.49
C PHE A 91 -20.85 -2.29 19.97
N PHE A 92 -20.21 -3.04 20.88
CA PHE A 92 -20.80 -4.24 21.46
C PHE A 92 -22.13 -3.94 22.17
N GLN A 93 -22.17 -2.88 23.01
CA GLN A 93 -23.40 -2.48 23.69
C GLN A 93 -24.47 -2.02 22.71
N LEU A 94 -24.08 -1.26 21.68
CA LEU A 94 -24.99 -0.82 20.62
C LEU A 94 -25.61 -2.01 19.88
N PHE A 95 -24.79 -2.96 19.45
CA PHE A 95 -25.26 -4.14 18.70
C PHE A 95 -26.09 -5.08 19.56
N LYS A 96 -25.73 -5.25 20.85
CA LYS A 96 -26.53 -6.02 21.79
C LYS A 96 -27.92 -5.42 22.04
N THR A 97 -28.01 -4.09 22.09
CA THR A 97 -29.26 -3.38 22.42
C THR A 97 -30.22 -3.30 21.22
N PHE A 98 -29.67 -3.03 20.04
CA PHE A 98 -30.47 -2.73 18.84
C PHE A 98 -30.43 -3.83 17.77
N GLY A 99 -29.63 -4.88 17.96
CA GLY A 99 -29.56 -6.05 17.08
C GLY A 99 -29.05 -5.73 15.67
N ASN A 100 -29.58 -6.47 14.69
CA ASN A 100 -29.18 -6.41 13.27
C ASN A 100 -29.24 -4.98 12.67
N PRO A 101 -30.29 -4.15 12.92
CA PRO A 101 -30.34 -2.79 12.40
C PRO A 101 -29.14 -1.93 12.76
N ALA A 102 -28.65 -1.99 14.00
CA ALA A 102 -27.49 -1.20 14.42
C ALA A 102 -26.20 -1.66 13.74
N VAL A 103 -26.01 -2.98 13.59
CA VAL A 103 -24.89 -3.54 12.84
C VAL A 103 -24.91 -3.01 11.40
N MET A 104 -26.05 -3.11 10.71
CA MET A 104 -26.20 -2.62 9.33
C MET A 104 -25.89 -1.13 9.21
N ILE A 105 -26.49 -0.29 10.05
CA ILE A 105 -26.28 1.17 10.02
C ILE A 105 -24.81 1.54 10.22
N VAL A 106 -24.14 0.92 11.20
CA VAL A 106 -22.72 1.21 11.48
C VAL A 106 -21.85 0.83 10.29
N PHE A 107 -22.01 -0.38 9.76
CA PHE A 107 -21.19 -0.88 8.66
C PHE A 107 -21.47 -0.15 7.33
N ILE A 108 -22.72 0.21 7.05
CA ILE A 108 -23.08 1.08 5.91
C ILE A 108 -22.42 2.45 6.06
N SER A 109 -22.50 3.06 7.25
CA SER A 109 -21.90 4.36 7.53
C SER A 109 -20.39 4.34 7.34
N LEU A 110 -19.71 3.31 7.87
CA LEU A 110 -18.27 3.10 7.64
C LEU A 110 -17.96 2.95 6.15
N THR A 111 -18.76 2.18 5.41
CA THR A 111 -18.60 1.99 3.97
C THR A 111 -18.75 3.30 3.19
N ILE A 112 -19.74 4.12 3.52
CA ILE A 112 -19.93 5.44 2.90
C ILE A 112 -18.70 6.32 3.13
N VAL A 113 -18.15 6.33 4.35
CA VAL A 113 -16.92 7.07 4.67
C VAL A 113 -15.74 6.55 3.87
N TYR A 114 -15.56 5.23 3.77
CA TYR A 114 -14.53 4.59 2.94
C TYR A 114 -14.64 5.00 1.47
N LEU A 115 -15.84 4.91 0.90
CA LEU A 115 -16.08 5.29 -0.49
C LEU A 115 -15.79 6.76 -0.72
N TYR A 116 -16.28 7.66 0.15
CA TYR A 116 -16.00 9.09 0.06
C TYR A 116 -14.49 9.38 0.04
N GLN A 117 -13.74 8.77 0.96
CA GLN A 117 -12.30 8.94 1.05
C GLN A 117 -11.57 8.32 -0.16
N ALA A 118 -12.02 7.16 -0.65
CA ALA A 118 -11.51 6.53 -1.87
C ALA A 118 -11.74 7.41 -3.10
N PHE A 119 -12.93 7.97 -3.27
CA PHE A 119 -13.24 8.90 -4.36
C PHE A 119 -12.36 10.14 -4.33
N LYS A 120 -12.12 10.72 -3.13
CA LYS A 120 -11.18 11.84 -2.97
C LYS A 120 -9.77 11.44 -3.40
N GLN A 121 -9.30 10.26 -3.00
CA GLN A 121 -7.96 9.77 -3.38
C GLN A 121 -7.81 9.52 -4.88
N ILE A 122 -8.82 8.93 -5.53
CA ILE A 122 -8.80 8.68 -6.98
C ILE A 122 -8.71 10.01 -7.76
N LYS A 123 -9.35 11.07 -7.26
CA LYS A 123 -9.25 12.41 -7.89
C LYS A 123 -7.87 13.03 -7.73
N LEU A 124 -7.18 12.74 -6.63
CA LEU A 124 -5.82 13.22 -6.41
C LEU A 124 -4.85 12.43 -7.30
N MET A 125 -4.83 11.11 -7.17
CA MET A 125 -3.86 10.26 -7.84
C MET A 125 -4.36 9.74 -9.20
N LYS A 126 -3.91 10.36 -10.29
CA LYS A 126 -4.23 9.92 -11.65
C LYS A 126 -3.71 8.51 -11.92
N ARG A 127 -4.56 7.65 -12.47
CA ARG A 127 -4.23 6.24 -12.79
C ARG A 127 -2.98 6.09 -13.66
N GLU A 128 -2.82 6.96 -14.65
CA GLU A 128 -1.65 6.98 -15.54
C GLU A 128 -0.34 7.13 -14.78
N VAL A 129 -0.32 7.99 -13.75
CA VAL A 129 0.86 8.22 -12.90
C VAL A 129 1.12 7.01 -12.02
N ILE A 130 0.07 6.41 -11.45
CA ILE A 130 0.18 5.20 -10.61
C ILE A 130 0.79 4.03 -11.41
N GLU A 131 0.33 3.81 -12.64
CA GLU A 131 0.81 2.68 -13.46
C GLU A 131 2.23 2.90 -14.02
N LYS A 132 2.68 4.16 -14.10
CA LYS A 132 4.00 4.57 -14.58
C LYS A 132 5.14 4.32 -13.59
N TYR A 133 4.88 4.36 -12.28
CA TYR A 133 5.91 4.23 -11.23
C TYR A 133 5.63 3.05 -10.31
N LEU A 134 6.65 2.21 -10.06
CA LEU A 134 6.52 1.03 -9.22
C LEU A 134 6.20 1.39 -7.77
N VAL A 135 6.83 2.46 -7.25
CA VAL A 135 6.58 2.97 -5.90
C VAL A 135 5.09 3.29 -5.69
N LEU A 136 4.46 3.99 -6.63
CA LEU A 136 3.04 4.35 -6.58
C LEU A 136 2.14 3.14 -6.81
N HIS A 137 2.49 2.28 -7.77
CA HIS A 137 1.72 1.07 -8.05
C HIS A 137 1.65 0.15 -6.82
N SER A 138 2.79 -0.07 -6.17
CA SER A 138 2.90 -0.90 -4.97
C SER A 138 2.17 -0.29 -3.78
N TYR A 139 2.33 1.02 -3.55
CA TYR A 139 1.56 1.76 -2.55
C TYR A 139 0.04 1.59 -2.77
N ASN A 140 -0.42 1.82 -4.01
CA ASN A 140 -1.84 1.75 -4.35
C ASN A 140 -2.40 0.33 -4.21
N SER A 141 -1.59 -0.71 -4.48
CA SER A 141 -2.02 -2.10 -4.28
C SER A 141 -2.35 -2.42 -2.82
N ILE A 142 -1.55 -1.90 -1.88
CA ILE A 142 -1.80 -2.06 -0.43
C ILE A 142 -2.99 -1.20 -0.01
N HIS A 143 -3.04 0.05 -0.46
CA HIS A 143 -4.16 0.93 -0.17
C HIS A 143 -5.49 0.34 -0.65
N ALA A 144 -5.53 -0.25 -1.86
CA ALA A 144 -6.72 -0.92 -2.40
C ALA A 144 -7.09 -2.19 -1.61
N ALA A 145 -6.10 -3.03 -1.27
CA ALA A 145 -6.33 -4.27 -0.52
C ALA A 145 -6.98 -4.01 0.85
N PHE A 146 -6.58 -2.95 1.55
CA PHE A 146 -7.12 -2.61 2.87
C PHE A 146 -8.31 -1.65 2.82
N GLY A 147 -8.42 -0.79 1.80
CA GLY A 147 -9.53 0.14 1.62
C GLY A 147 -10.87 -0.53 1.31
N GLY A 148 -10.86 -1.75 0.76
CA GLY A 148 -12.07 -2.54 0.45
C GLY A 148 -12.48 -3.56 1.53
N MET A 149 -11.70 -3.74 2.60
CA MET A 149 -12.01 -4.77 3.60
C MET A 149 -13.30 -4.49 4.38
N GLY A 150 -13.62 -3.23 4.65
CA GLY A 150 -14.83 -2.85 5.37
C GLY A 150 -16.11 -3.16 4.58
N SER A 151 -16.12 -2.94 3.26
CA SER A 151 -17.29 -3.13 2.40
C SER A 151 -17.65 -4.61 2.19
N TYR A 152 -16.64 -5.50 2.13
CA TYR A 152 -16.88 -6.95 1.99
C TYR A 152 -17.67 -7.53 3.16
N ILE A 153 -17.38 -7.11 4.39
CA ILE A 153 -18.08 -7.57 5.60
C ILE A 153 -19.56 -7.14 5.57
N VAL A 154 -19.85 -5.92 5.09
CA VAL A 154 -21.22 -5.39 4.96
C VAL A 154 -22.06 -6.23 4.01
N ILE A 155 -21.47 -6.57 2.86
CA ILE A 155 -22.12 -7.41 1.84
C ILE A 155 -22.47 -8.77 2.44
N GLN A 156 -21.53 -9.42 3.12
CA GLN A 156 -21.77 -10.73 3.74
C GLN A 156 -22.88 -10.70 4.80
N LEU A 157 -23.00 -9.61 5.57
CA LEU A 157 -24.03 -9.47 6.59
C LEU A 157 -25.43 -9.22 6.02
N ILE A 158 -25.54 -8.48 4.92
CA ILE A 158 -26.81 -8.23 4.23
C ILE A 158 -27.38 -9.53 3.64
N PHE A 159 -26.52 -10.37 3.05
CA PHE A 159 -26.94 -11.59 2.36
C PHE A 159 -27.15 -12.80 3.27
N ASN A 160 -26.55 -12.80 4.48
CA ASN A 160 -26.70 -13.89 5.46
C ASN A 160 -27.51 -13.42 6.69
N SER A 161 -28.70 -12.85 6.47
CA SER A 161 -29.55 -12.17 7.46
C SER A 161 -30.20 -13.08 8.53
N GLN A 162 -29.46 -14.06 9.03
CA GLN A 162 -29.81 -14.83 10.22
C GLN A 162 -29.68 -13.95 11.48
N GLU A 163 -30.30 -14.38 12.57
CA GLU A 163 -30.10 -13.71 13.86
C GLU A 163 -28.62 -13.78 14.28
N ILE A 164 -28.07 -12.62 14.66
CA ILE A 164 -26.68 -12.52 15.07
C ILE A 164 -26.55 -13.09 16.49
N ASN A 165 -25.89 -14.25 16.60
CA ASN A 165 -25.61 -14.85 17.90
C ASN A 165 -24.55 -14.06 18.71
N PHE A 166 -24.45 -14.36 19.99
CA PHE A 166 -23.54 -13.66 20.90
C PHE A 166 -22.06 -13.67 20.47
N PRO A 167 -21.46 -14.80 20.03
CA PRO A 167 -20.09 -14.78 19.50
C PRO A 167 -19.92 -13.84 18.30
N SER A 168 -20.90 -13.82 17.40
CA SER A 168 -20.86 -12.95 16.22
C SER A 168 -20.93 -11.47 16.60
N LEU A 169 -21.69 -11.10 17.64
CA LEU A 169 -21.72 -9.72 18.15
C LEU A 169 -20.33 -9.24 18.60
N ILE A 170 -19.57 -10.09 19.29
CA ILE A 170 -18.21 -9.78 19.72
C ILE A 170 -17.32 -9.55 18.49
N VAL A 171 -17.31 -10.50 17.56
CA VAL A 171 -16.51 -10.41 16.34
C VAL A 171 -16.83 -9.14 15.55
N LEU A 172 -18.12 -8.83 15.36
CA LEU A 172 -18.57 -7.65 14.64
C LEU A 172 -18.20 -6.34 15.33
N SER A 173 -18.27 -6.29 16.67
CA SER A 173 -17.85 -5.11 17.43
C SER A 173 -16.35 -4.82 17.30
N VAL A 174 -15.53 -5.87 17.35
CA VAL A 174 -14.08 -5.77 17.14
C VAL A 174 -13.79 -5.34 15.70
N LEU A 175 -14.43 -5.95 14.71
CA LEU A 175 -14.27 -5.58 13.30
C LEU A 175 -14.67 -4.12 13.04
N ALA A 176 -15.78 -3.64 13.61
CA ALA A 176 -16.20 -2.24 13.49
C ALA A 176 -15.16 -1.29 14.10
N SER A 177 -14.61 -1.62 15.27
CA SER A 177 -13.57 -0.81 15.93
C SER A 177 -12.27 -0.74 15.10
N ILE A 178 -11.83 -1.88 14.54
CA ILE A 178 -10.63 -1.94 13.69
C ILE A 178 -10.86 -1.14 12.40
N ASN A 179 -12.03 -1.29 11.77
CA ASN A 179 -12.35 -0.54 10.55
C ASN A 179 -12.35 0.97 10.77
N LEU A 180 -12.85 1.44 11.93
CA LEU A 180 -12.83 2.86 12.27
C LEU A 180 -11.40 3.39 12.39
N ILE A 181 -10.47 2.62 12.96
CA ILE A 181 -9.05 2.98 13.11
C ILE A 181 -8.30 2.90 11.77
N LEU A 182 -8.68 1.97 10.91
CA LEU A 182 -8.05 1.75 9.62
C LEU A 182 -8.25 2.94 8.66
N ILE A 183 -9.37 3.66 8.77
CA ILE A 183 -9.67 4.87 7.96
C ILE A 183 -8.56 5.93 8.08
N PRO A 184 -8.23 6.50 9.26
CA PRO A 184 -7.18 7.51 9.36
C PRO A 184 -5.78 6.96 9.02
N VAL A 185 -5.52 5.65 9.24
CA VAL A 185 -4.27 5.03 8.79
C VAL A 185 -4.15 5.10 7.27
N LEU A 186 -5.17 4.65 6.54
CA LEU A 186 -5.17 4.57 5.07
C LEU A 186 -5.26 5.93 4.38
N TYR A 187 -6.03 6.87 4.93
CA TYR A 187 -6.35 8.11 4.22
C TYR A 187 -5.64 9.35 4.76
N LYS A 188 -4.87 9.21 5.85
CA LYS A 188 -4.05 10.31 6.40
C LYS A 188 -2.59 9.89 6.55
N SER A 189 -2.29 8.97 7.48
CA SER A 189 -0.91 8.62 7.84
C SER A 189 -0.13 7.99 6.66
N PHE A 190 -0.75 7.06 5.95
CA PHE A 190 -0.11 6.36 4.83
C PHE A 190 0.15 7.27 3.61
N PRO A 191 -0.82 8.11 3.16
CA PRO A 191 -0.58 9.10 2.12
C PRO A 191 0.43 10.19 2.51
N GLU A 192 0.43 10.66 3.76
CA GLU A 192 1.43 11.63 4.25
C GLU A 192 2.84 11.06 4.15
N TYR A 193 3.03 9.78 4.50
CA TYR A 193 4.32 9.12 4.34
C TYR A 193 4.71 8.95 2.87
N LEU A 194 3.76 8.63 1.99
CA LEU A 194 4.03 8.55 0.55
C LEU A 194 4.58 9.87 0.01
N LYS A 195 3.95 11.00 0.36
CA LYS A 195 4.42 12.33 -0.07
C LYS A 195 5.86 12.57 0.37
N LYS A 196 6.16 12.30 1.65
CA LYS A 196 7.51 12.44 2.18
C LYS A 196 8.54 11.52 1.48
N GLU A 197 8.16 10.28 1.19
CA GLU A 197 9.02 9.34 0.47
C GLU A 197 9.34 9.86 -0.94
N LEU A 198 8.35 10.42 -1.62
CA LEU A 198 8.53 10.96 -2.98
C LEU A 198 9.37 12.23 -3.00
N GLU A 199 9.18 13.12 -2.03
CA GLU A 199 9.99 14.34 -1.86
C GLU A 199 11.46 14.07 -1.51
N THR A 200 11.76 12.91 -0.90
CA THR A 200 13.11 12.58 -0.44
C THR A 200 13.82 11.63 -1.39
N LYS A 201 13.29 10.42 -1.58
CA LYS A 201 13.95 9.35 -2.34
C LYS A 201 13.74 9.46 -3.84
N TYR A 202 12.57 9.97 -4.26
CA TYR A 202 12.18 10.04 -5.66
C TYR A 202 12.12 11.48 -6.21
N GLN A 203 12.78 12.42 -5.52
CA GLN A 203 12.79 13.83 -5.90
C GLN A 203 13.26 14.03 -7.35
N HIS A 204 14.29 13.28 -7.76
CA HIS A 204 14.86 13.31 -9.11
C HIS A 204 13.88 12.92 -10.23
N LEU A 205 12.76 12.27 -9.90
CA LEU A 205 11.74 11.86 -10.87
C LEU A 205 10.60 12.88 -11.02
N ASN A 206 10.57 13.94 -10.19
CA ASN A 206 9.53 15.00 -10.20
C ASN A 206 8.11 14.42 -10.31
N ILE A 207 7.78 13.46 -9.45
CA ILE A 207 6.48 12.76 -9.47
C ILE A 207 5.41 13.67 -8.85
N GLU A 208 4.50 14.18 -9.70
CA GLU A 208 3.32 14.94 -9.26
C GLU A 208 2.13 14.01 -9.03
N ILE A 209 1.63 13.96 -7.79
CA ILE A 209 0.49 13.09 -7.40
C ILE A 209 -0.82 13.85 -7.18
N ALA A 210 -0.82 15.18 -7.33
CA ALA A 210 -1.94 16.12 -7.44
C ALA A 210 -1.42 17.55 -7.35
#